data_AF-A0A2V2W785-F1
#
_entry.id   AF-A0A2V2W785-F1
#
_cell.length_a   1.000
_cell.length_b   1.000
_cell.length_c   1.000
_cell.angle_alpha   90.00
_cell.angle_beta   90.00
_cell.angle_gamma   90.00
#
_symmetry.space_group_name_H-M   'P 1'
#
loop_
_entity.id
_entity.type
_entity.pdbx_description
1 polymer ?
#
loop_
_entity_poly.entity_id
_entity_poly.type
_entity_poly.pdbx_seq_one_letter_code
_entity_poly.pdbx_strand_id
1 'polypeptide(L)'
;MIVVSSPNLDNYDGWATQVRAERIIMNCPDEMDVKAMCAWMKRDETKKKQAECWKMVEERMEKVGPLPQHIFRAEDFKARFGAVENALEAINSRYADSRFILPGRGLWYSKDPSEKLVRIVRIRGEVGLERFRNAPICYFLGSRSANILAKAMSEKGFLLLVLGSRKTISSACTDRFCLHALILDGFVSAMAEELKELRPPAHDIQDTVMKANPVAHPTEICEIPGVEGINEKQI
;
A
#
# COMPACT_ATOMS: atom_id res chain seq x y z
N MET A 1 -24.54 8.46 -26.59
CA MET A 1 -23.15 8.99 -26.58
C MET A 1 -22.76 9.16 -25.11
N ILE A 2 -21.75 8.42 -24.64
CA ILE A 2 -21.23 8.60 -23.28
C ILE A 2 -20.11 9.63 -23.38
N VAL A 3 -20.33 10.81 -22.81
CA VAL A 3 -19.31 11.85 -22.72
C VAL A 3 -18.56 11.64 -21.42
N VAL A 4 -17.31 11.17 -21.53
CA VAL A 4 -16.41 11.06 -20.38
C VAL A 4 -15.59 12.35 -20.35
N SER A 5 -16.00 13.34 -19.54
CA SER A 5 -15.18 14.53 -19.34
C SER A 5 -14.03 14.22 -18.39
N SER A 6 -12.93 14.95 -18.51
CA SER A 6 -11.87 14.99 -17.49
C SER A 6 -12.50 15.25 -16.11
N PRO A 7 -12.02 14.61 -15.02
CA PRO A 7 -12.50 14.86 -13.67
C PRO A 7 -12.11 16.28 -13.25
N ASN A 8 -12.93 17.27 -13.63
CA ASN A 8 -12.94 18.59 -13.00
C ASN A 8 -13.89 18.55 -11.81
N LEU A 9 -13.45 19.07 -10.67
CA LEU A 9 -14.25 19.13 -9.44
C LEU A 9 -15.55 19.89 -9.65
N ASP A 10 -15.51 20.99 -10.41
CA ASP A 10 -16.69 21.82 -10.70
C ASP A 10 -17.78 21.04 -11.46
N ASN A 11 -17.36 20.11 -12.33
CA ASN A 11 -18.29 19.26 -13.08
C ASN A 11 -18.97 18.25 -12.16
N TYR A 12 -18.25 17.69 -11.17
CA TYR A 12 -18.80 16.72 -10.22
C TYR A 12 -19.88 17.34 -9.33
N ASP A 13 -19.62 18.52 -8.77
CA ASP A 13 -20.58 19.22 -7.91
C ASP A 13 -21.82 19.64 -8.71
N GLY A 14 -21.61 20.11 -9.96
CA GLY A 14 -22.69 20.41 -10.89
C GLY A 14 -23.53 19.20 -11.28
N TRP A 15 -22.94 18.00 -11.41
CA TRP A 15 -23.68 16.78 -11.71
C TRP A 15 -24.41 16.21 -10.50
N ALA A 16 -23.82 16.29 -9.30
CA ALA A 16 -24.46 15.82 -8.07
C ALA A 16 -25.78 16.53 -7.74
N THR A 17 -25.96 17.76 -8.22
CA THR A 17 -27.20 18.54 -8.05
C THR A 17 -28.30 18.20 -9.07
N GLN A 18 -28.00 17.38 -10.10
CA GLN A 18 -28.99 16.97 -11.08
C GLN A 18 -29.87 15.83 -10.54
N VAL A 19 -31.18 15.98 -10.69
CA VAL A 19 -32.25 15.14 -10.08
C VAL A 19 -32.18 13.64 -10.44
N ARG A 20 -31.36 13.25 -11.44
CA ARG A 20 -31.18 11.87 -11.91
C ARG A 20 -29.72 11.40 -11.92
N ALA A 21 -28.81 12.14 -11.29
CA ALA A 21 -27.42 11.74 -11.24
C ALA A 21 -27.24 10.54 -10.30
N GLU A 22 -26.82 9.41 -10.84
CA GLU A 22 -26.38 8.25 -10.07
C GLU A 22 -24.85 8.30 -9.93
N ARG A 23 -24.37 8.17 -8.69
CA ARG A 23 -22.94 8.12 -8.41
C ARG A 23 -22.42 6.71 -8.70
N ILE A 24 -21.67 6.56 -9.79
CA ILE A 24 -20.94 5.33 -10.09
C ILE A 24 -19.53 5.44 -9.53
N ILE A 25 -19.20 4.59 -8.56
CA ILE A 25 -17.84 4.47 -8.02
C ILE A 25 -17.22 3.22 -8.64
N MET A 26 -16.28 3.43 -9.56
CA MET A 26 -15.49 2.35 -10.12
C MET A 26 -14.21 2.16 -9.30
N ASN A 27 -13.78 0.91 -9.17
CA ASN A 27 -12.46 0.63 -8.61
C ASN A 27 -11.38 1.18 -9.55
N CYS A 28 -10.27 1.65 -9.00
CA CYS A 28 -9.08 1.90 -9.80
C CYS A 28 -8.61 0.59 -10.45
N PRO A 29 -7.99 0.66 -11.64
CA PRO A 29 -7.32 -0.50 -12.23
C PRO A 29 -6.39 -1.17 -11.22
N ASP A 30 -6.32 -2.49 -11.27
CA ASP A 30 -5.30 -3.25 -10.57
C ASP A 30 -4.07 -3.50 -11.44
N GLU A 31 -3.08 -4.20 -10.88
CA GLU A 31 -1.84 -4.50 -11.58
C GLU A 31 -2.09 -5.34 -12.85
N MET A 32 -3.03 -6.28 -12.81
CA MET A 32 -3.35 -7.15 -13.94
C MET A 32 -4.07 -6.38 -15.05
N ASP A 33 -4.94 -5.43 -14.68
CA ASP A 33 -5.59 -4.52 -15.63
C ASP A 33 -4.54 -3.71 -16.41
N VAL A 34 -3.56 -3.12 -15.72
CA VAL A 34 -2.51 -2.33 -16.38
C VAL A 34 -1.58 -3.23 -17.21
N LYS A 35 -1.25 -4.43 -16.73
CA LYS A 35 -0.50 -5.42 -17.50
C LYS A 35 -1.24 -5.79 -18.79
N ALA A 36 -2.54 -6.02 -18.73
CA ALA A 36 -3.38 -6.27 -19.91
C ALA A 36 -3.40 -5.07 -20.86
N MET A 37 -3.41 -3.84 -20.36
CA MET A 37 -3.29 -2.63 -21.19
C MET A 37 -1.94 -2.55 -21.91
N CYS A 38 -0.81 -2.78 -21.22
CA CYS A 38 0.52 -2.82 -21.87
C CYS A 38 0.60 -3.95 -22.92
N ALA A 39 0.01 -5.12 -22.64
CA ALA A 39 -0.12 -6.21 -23.60
C ALA A 39 -0.81 -5.77 -24.88
N TRP A 40 -1.98 -5.15 -24.72
CA TRP A 40 -2.79 -4.70 -25.84
C TRP A 40 -2.11 -3.58 -26.64
N MET A 41 -1.46 -2.63 -25.96
CA MET A 41 -0.74 -1.52 -26.58
C MET A 41 0.48 -1.96 -27.40
N LYS A 42 1.10 -3.09 -27.03
CA LYS A 42 2.31 -3.62 -27.67
C LYS A 42 2.06 -4.92 -28.45
N ARG A 43 0.80 -5.24 -28.76
CA ARG A 43 0.41 -6.52 -29.39
C ARG A 43 1.10 -6.79 -30.74
N ASP A 44 1.32 -5.74 -31.53
CA ASP A 44 1.91 -5.83 -32.87
C ASP A 44 3.43 -5.61 -32.87
N GLU A 45 4.03 -5.44 -31.69
CA GLU A 45 5.46 -5.18 -31.51
C GLU A 45 6.25 -6.47 -31.29
N THR A 46 7.58 -6.38 -31.39
CA THR A 46 8.47 -7.53 -31.15
C THR A 46 8.43 -7.97 -29.68
N LYS A 47 8.71 -9.26 -29.43
CA LYS A 47 8.82 -9.81 -28.06
C LYS A 47 9.77 -8.99 -27.17
N LYS A 48 10.85 -8.46 -27.74
CA LYS A 48 11.81 -7.60 -27.01
C LYS A 48 11.15 -6.30 -26.53
N LYS A 49 10.46 -5.59 -27.41
CA LYS A 49 9.76 -4.35 -27.05
C LYS A 49 8.59 -4.57 -26.09
N GLN A 50 7.93 -5.73 -26.17
CA GLN A 50 6.92 -6.14 -25.20
C GLN A 50 7.53 -6.31 -23.82
N ALA A 51 8.64 -7.06 -23.70
CA ALA A 51 9.36 -7.23 -22.45
C ALA A 51 9.85 -5.89 -21.85
N GLU A 52 10.36 -4.98 -22.70
CA GLU A 52 10.77 -3.63 -22.29
C GLU A 52 9.57 -2.79 -21.76
N CYS A 53 8.39 -2.86 -22.41
CA CYS A 53 7.17 -2.22 -21.89
C CYS A 53 6.79 -2.79 -20.53
N TRP A 54 6.84 -4.12 -20.38
CA TRP A 54 6.48 -4.78 -19.13
C TRP A 54 7.37 -4.34 -17.97
N LYS A 55 8.68 -4.42 -18.17
CA LYS A 55 9.66 -4.03 -17.15
C LYS A 55 9.45 -2.58 -16.71
N MET A 56 9.29 -1.66 -17.67
CA MET A 56 9.00 -0.25 -17.38
C MET A 56 7.68 -0.07 -16.62
N VAL A 57 6.61 -0.77 -17.02
CA VAL A 57 5.28 -0.65 -16.41
C VAL A 57 5.30 -1.19 -14.98
N GLU A 58 5.95 -2.33 -14.75
CA GLU A 58 6.11 -2.94 -13.43
C GLU A 58 6.90 -2.04 -12.47
N GLU A 59 8.07 -1.54 -12.89
CA GLU A 59 8.89 -0.61 -12.10
C GLU A 59 8.09 0.65 -11.70
N ARG A 60 7.32 1.21 -12.63
CA ARG A 60 6.53 2.42 -12.37
C ARG A 60 5.32 2.14 -11.48
N MET A 61 4.61 1.03 -11.70
CA MET A 61 3.50 0.61 -10.85
C MET A 61 3.94 0.35 -9.41
N GLU A 62 5.13 -0.19 -9.22
CA GLU A 62 5.68 -0.38 -7.89
C GLU A 62 5.76 0.96 -7.15
N LYS A 63 6.18 2.04 -7.81
CA LYS A 63 6.41 3.35 -7.17
C LYS A 63 5.16 4.22 -7.03
N VAL A 64 4.27 4.24 -8.04
CA VAL A 64 3.10 5.14 -8.06
C VAL A 64 1.75 4.42 -8.12
N GLY A 65 1.77 3.08 -8.11
CA GLY A 65 0.61 2.21 -8.24
C GLY A 65 0.06 2.04 -9.65
N PRO A 66 -0.99 1.21 -9.79
CA PRO A 66 -1.64 0.88 -11.05
C PRO A 66 -2.54 2.02 -11.55
N LEU A 67 -1.95 3.21 -11.76
CA LEU A 67 -2.62 4.39 -12.28
C LEU A 67 -2.15 4.65 -13.72
N PRO A 68 -2.88 4.17 -14.76
CA PRO A 68 -2.45 4.26 -16.17
C PRO A 68 -1.95 5.64 -16.59
N GLN A 69 -2.62 6.69 -16.14
CA GLN A 69 -2.28 8.09 -16.42
C GLN A 69 -0.83 8.44 -16.03
N HIS A 70 -0.28 7.81 -15.00
CA HIS A 70 1.04 8.12 -14.46
C HIS A 70 2.10 7.04 -14.78
N ILE A 71 1.75 6.03 -15.56
CA ILE A 71 2.65 4.90 -15.85
C ILE A 71 3.25 5.00 -17.24
N PHE A 72 2.42 5.25 -18.26
CA PHE A 72 2.87 5.06 -19.64
C PHE A 72 3.76 6.20 -20.16
N ARG A 73 3.54 7.44 -19.71
CA ARG A 73 4.36 8.59 -20.13
C ARG A 73 5.40 8.92 -19.05
N ALA A 74 6.64 9.13 -19.49
CA ALA A 74 7.77 9.38 -18.59
C ALA A 74 7.60 10.67 -17.78
N GLU A 75 7.08 11.73 -18.39
CA GLU A 75 6.84 13.02 -17.74
C GLU A 75 5.75 12.91 -16.66
N ASP A 76 4.64 12.25 -16.97
CA ASP A 76 3.54 12.03 -16.02
C ASP A 76 3.99 11.15 -14.84
N PHE A 77 4.80 10.13 -15.11
CA PHE A 77 5.43 9.32 -14.06
C PHE A 77 6.33 10.18 -13.17
N LYS A 78 7.25 10.96 -13.75
CA LYS A 78 8.20 11.78 -13.00
C LYS A 78 7.48 12.81 -12.13
N ALA A 79 6.47 13.48 -12.69
CA ALA A 79 5.66 14.45 -11.96
C ALA A 79 4.92 13.78 -10.79
N ARG A 80 4.28 12.62 -11.03
CA ARG A 80 3.58 11.87 -9.98
C ARG A 80 4.53 11.36 -8.91
N PHE A 81 5.66 10.80 -9.30
CA PHE A 81 6.66 10.27 -8.38
C PHE A 81 7.24 11.37 -7.49
N GLY A 82 7.56 12.55 -8.04
CA GLY A 82 7.96 13.71 -7.24
C GLY A 82 6.87 14.14 -6.26
N ALA A 83 5.60 14.16 -6.67
CA ALA A 83 4.49 14.47 -5.76
C ALA A 83 4.31 13.42 -4.65
N VAL A 84 4.60 12.15 -4.95
CA VAL A 84 4.60 11.04 -3.98
C VAL A 84 5.72 11.20 -2.97
N GLU A 85 6.94 11.49 -3.39
CA GLU A 85 8.07 11.72 -2.47
C GLU A 85 7.81 12.93 -1.57
N ASN A 86 7.35 14.05 -2.13
CA ASN A 86 6.95 15.21 -1.35
C ASN A 86 5.85 14.87 -0.31
N ALA A 87 4.91 13.99 -0.68
CA ALA A 87 3.86 13.56 0.23
C ALA A 87 4.38 12.65 1.35
N LEU A 88 5.35 11.78 1.06
CA LEU A 88 6.02 10.95 2.05
C LEU A 88 6.84 11.81 3.02
N GLU A 89 7.58 12.81 2.53
CA GLU A 89 8.34 13.76 3.35
C GLU A 89 7.45 14.58 4.28
N ALA A 90 6.22 14.88 3.86
CA ALA A 90 5.25 15.60 4.66
C ALA A 90 4.67 14.75 5.82
N ILE A 91 4.83 13.43 5.80
CA ILE A 91 4.36 12.55 6.88
C ILE A 91 5.17 12.82 8.15
N ASN A 92 4.47 13.15 9.24
CA ASN A 92 5.06 13.27 10.57
C ASN A 92 4.12 12.67 11.64
N SER A 93 4.52 12.68 12.91
CA SER A 93 3.73 12.09 14.00
C SER A 93 2.35 12.73 14.19
N ARG A 94 2.23 14.06 14.05
CA ARG A 94 0.94 14.77 14.12
C ARG A 94 0.01 14.41 12.94
N TYR A 95 0.61 14.01 11.82
CA TYR A 95 -0.09 13.56 10.62
C TYR A 95 -0.72 12.17 10.81
N ALA A 96 -0.07 11.31 11.59
CA ALA A 96 -0.54 9.97 11.96
C ALA A 96 -1.80 10.01 12.83
N ASP A 97 -1.80 10.90 13.83
CA ASP A 97 -2.91 11.07 14.78
C ASP A 97 -4.18 11.58 14.11
N SER A 98 -4.05 12.19 12.92
CA SER A 98 -5.17 12.89 12.30
C SER A 98 -5.78 12.19 11.08
N ARG A 99 -5.03 11.63 10.11
CA ARG A 99 -5.64 11.36 8.77
C ARG A 99 -5.06 10.23 7.91
N PHE A 100 -3.96 9.59 8.31
CA PHE A 100 -3.21 8.79 7.33
C PHE A 100 -3.86 7.44 6.95
N ILE A 101 -4.45 6.72 7.92
CA ILE A 101 -4.89 5.31 7.71
C ILE A 101 -6.18 4.94 8.47
N LEU A 102 -6.45 5.63 9.57
CA LEU A 102 -7.63 5.32 10.37
C LEU A 102 -8.88 5.82 9.64
N PRO A 103 -9.98 5.04 9.63
CA PRO A 103 -11.25 5.50 9.10
C PRO A 103 -11.80 6.62 9.98
N GLY A 104 -11.37 7.85 9.71
CA GLY A 104 -12.00 9.06 10.20
C GLY A 104 -13.12 9.49 9.25
N ARG A 105 -14.10 10.22 9.77
CA ARG A 105 -15.31 10.71 9.06
C ARG A 105 -15.03 11.54 7.79
N GLY A 106 -13.78 11.87 7.48
CA GLY A 106 -13.39 12.60 6.29
C GLY A 106 -12.90 11.67 5.19
N LEU A 107 -13.82 11.12 4.40
CA LEU A 107 -13.49 10.57 3.09
C LEU A 107 -12.82 11.66 2.24
N TRP A 108 -11.62 11.40 1.72
CA TRP A 108 -10.95 11.97 0.52
C TRP A 108 -11.01 13.50 0.21
N TYR A 109 -11.55 14.32 1.11
CA TYR A 109 -11.76 15.76 0.93
C TYR A 109 -10.84 16.62 1.80
N SER A 110 -9.79 16.05 2.38
CA SER A 110 -8.75 16.86 3.02
C SER A 110 -7.68 17.13 1.98
N LYS A 111 -7.38 18.41 1.70
CA LYS A 111 -6.26 18.96 0.90
C LYS A 111 -4.88 18.53 1.42
N ASP A 112 -4.71 17.23 1.60
CA ASP A 112 -3.76 16.61 2.48
C ASP A 112 -2.81 15.76 1.61
N PRO A 113 -1.50 15.76 1.89
CA PRO A 113 -0.52 14.94 1.16
C PRO A 113 -0.91 13.46 0.98
N SER A 114 -1.83 12.93 1.79
CA SER A 114 -2.31 11.54 1.75
C SER A 114 -2.97 11.16 0.42
N GLU A 115 -3.58 12.09 -0.32
CA GLU A 115 -4.22 11.82 -1.63
C GLU A 115 -3.28 11.21 -2.66
N LYS A 116 -1.97 11.48 -2.55
CA LYS A 116 -0.97 10.93 -3.46
C LYS A 116 -0.57 9.50 -3.11
N LEU A 117 -0.86 9.05 -1.89
CA LEU A 117 -0.37 7.80 -1.29
C LEU A 117 -1.48 6.76 -1.09
N VAL A 118 -2.73 7.20 -0.94
CA VAL A 118 -3.88 6.31 -0.70
C VAL A 118 -4.92 6.36 -1.82
N ARG A 119 -5.63 5.24 -1.98
CA ARG A 119 -6.83 5.08 -2.79
C ARG A 119 -8.01 4.71 -1.92
N ILE A 120 -9.21 5.02 -2.39
CA ILE A 120 -10.43 4.51 -1.77
C ILE A 120 -10.65 3.07 -2.23
N VAL A 121 -10.94 2.20 -1.28
CA VAL A 121 -11.45 0.85 -1.53
C VAL A 121 -12.87 0.74 -0.97
N ARG A 122 -13.76 0.14 -1.78
CA ARG A 122 -15.13 -0.19 -1.38
C ARG A 122 -15.11 -1.51 -0.62
N ILE A 123 -15.74 -1.52 0.54
CA ILE A 123 -15.91 -2.71 1.38
C ILE A 123 -17.39 -2.98 1.51
N ARG A 124 -17.79 -4.20 1.17
CA ARG A 124 -19.15 -4.68 1.36
C ARG A 124 -19.27 -5.19 2.80
N GLY A 125 -20.11 -4.54 3.61
CA GLY A 125 -20.44 -5.00 4.95
C GLY A 125 -21.45 -6.14 4.95
N GLU A 126 -21.62 -6.77 6.11
CA GLU A 126 -22.75 -7.66 6.38
C GLU A 126 -24.04 -6.81 6.29
N VAL A 127 -24.99 -7.24 5.47
CA VAL A 127 -26.30 -6.56 5.24
C VAL A 127 -26.25 -5.29 4.37
N GLY A 128 -25.69 -5.36 3.16
CA GLY A 128 -25.93 -4.35 2.11
C GLY A 128 -25.37 -2.94 2.39
N LEU A 129 -24.73 -2.74 3.54
CA LEU A 129 -24.08 -1.49 3.91
C LEU A 129 -22.71 -1.42 3.25
N GLU A 130 -22.56 -0.46 2.36
CA GLU A 130 -21.29 -0.15 1.72
C GLU A 130 -20.48 0.80 2.59
N ARG A 131 -19.22 0.46 2.83
CA ARG A 131 -18.26 1.32 3.52
C ARG A 131 -17.10 1.61 2.60
N PHE A 132 -16.61 2.83 2.64
CA PHE A 132 -15.42 3.25 1.90
C PHE A 132 -14.26 3.40 2.88
N ARG A 133 -13.08 2.94 2.47
CA ARG A 133 -11.88 3.01 3.30
C ARG A 133 -10.68 3.46 2.48
N ASN A 134 -9.72 4.10 3.13
CA ASN A 134 -8.43 4.38 2.52
C ASN A 134 -7.56 3.13 2.58
N ALA A 135 -6.85 2.85 1.50
CA ALA A 135 -5.79 1.84 1.42
C ALA A 135 -4.61 2.45 0.67
N PRO A 136 -3.35 2.05 0.95
CA PRO A 136 -2.24 2.47 0.13
C PRO A 136 -2.46 2.10 -1.33
N ILE A 137 -2.02 2.97 -2.22
CA ILE A 137 -2.16 2.79 -3.68
C ILE A 137 -1.43 1.52 -4.16
N CYS A 138 -0.24 1.25 -3.62
CA CYS A 138 0.55 0.06 -3.91
C CYS A 138 1.32 -0.42 -2.66
N TYR A 139 2.03 -1.54 -2.79
CA TYR A 139 2.83 -2.13 -1.71
C TYR A 139 3.90 -1.17 -1.19
N PHE A 140 4.73 -0.64 -2.10
CA PHE A 140 5.84 0.26 -1.81
C PHE A 140 5.41 1.45 -0.95
N LEU A 141 4.32 2.14 -1.34
CA LEU A 141 3.83 3.31 -0.60
C LEU A 141 3.27 2.95 0.77
N GLY A 142 2.62 1.78 0.89
CA GLY A 142 2.16 1.29 2.18
C GLY A 142 3.33 1.04 3.15
N SER A 143 4.37 0.35 2.69
CA SER A 143 5.55 0.05 3.50
C SER A 143 6.35 1.31 3.85
N ARG A 144 6.63 2.17 2.87
CA ARG A 144 7.42 3.39 3.10
C ARG A 144 6.72 4.34 4.06
N SER A 145 5.40 4.48 3.93
CA SER A 145 4.63 5.26 4.90
C SER A 145 4.65 4.64 6.30
N ALA A 146 4.54 3.32 6.41
CA ALA A 146 4.62 2.63 7.69
C ALA A 146 5.98 2.85 8.37
N ASN A 147 7.08 2.78 7.62
CA ASN A 147 8.43 3.04 8.14
C ASN A 147 8.58 4.47 8.66
N ILE A 148 8.15 5.48 7.89
CA ILE A 148 8.20 6.88 8.32
C ILE A 148 7.38 7.09 9.59
N LEU A 149 6.18 6.50 9.66
CA LEU A 149 5.32 6.58 10.84
C LEU A 149 5.93 5.89 12.07
N ALA A 150 6.53 4.71 11.90
CA ALA A 150 7.20 3.99 12.98
C ALA A 150 8.34 4.81 13.59
N LYS A 151 9.08 5.57 12.77
CA LYS A 151 10.15 6.46 13.21
C LYS A 151 9.64 7.75 13.85
N ALA A 152 8.50 8.26 13.39
CA ALA A 152 7.96 9.54 13.85
C ALA A 152 7.15 9.41 15.15
N MET A 153 6.42 8.30 15.33
CA MET A 153 5.50 8.08 16.45
C MET A 153 6.19 7.49 17.68
N SER A 154 5.54 7.61 18.84
CA SER A 154 5.90 6.77 19.98
C SER A 154 5.54 5.30 19.69
N GLU A 155 6.28 4.37 20.28
CA GLU A 155 6.03 2.93 20.12
C GLU A 155 4.56 2.57 20.42
N LYS A 156 4.05 3.02 21.56
CA LYS A 156 2.64 2.85 21.95
C LYS A 156 1.68 3.45 20.92
N GLY A 157 1.98 4.63 20.37
CA GLY A 157 1.17 5.28 19.36
C GLY A 157 1.13 4.49 18.05
N PHE A 158 2.29 4.02 17.59
CA PHE A 158 2.39 3.21 16.39
C PHE A 158 1.65 1.86 16.55
N LEU A 159 1.79 1.20 17.69
CA LEU A 159 1.09 -0.06 17.95
C LEU A 159 -0.43 0.11 17.99
N LEU A 160 -0.93 1.20 18.58
CA LEU A 160 -2.36 1.53 18.51
C LEU A 160 -2.82 1.80 17.07
N LEU A 161 -1.99 2.44 16.25
CA LEU A 161 -2.27 2.63 14.82
C LEU A 161 -2.36 1.28 14.09
N VAL A 162 -1.42 0.37 14.31
CA VAL A 162 -1.42 -0.98 13.69
C VAL A 162 -2.63 -1.80 14.14
N LEU A 163 -2.97 -1.77 15.43
CA LEU A 163 -4.13 -2.48 15.98
C LEU A 163 -5.46 -1.90 15.50
N GLY A 164 -5.56 -0.57 15.41
CA GLY A 164 -6.71 0.11 14.82
C GLY A 164 -6.89 -0.29 13.36
N SER A 165 -5.78 -0.28 12.61
CA SER A 165 -5.68 -0.71 11.22
C SER A 165 -6.16 -2.14 11.00
N ARG A 166 -5.90 -3.08 11.92
CA ARG A 166 -6.36 -4.48 11.82
C ARG A 166 -7.89 -4.63 11.81
N LYS A 167 -8.62 -3.77 12.55
CA LYS A 167 -10.10 -3.75 12.54
C LYS A 167 -10.66 -3.01 11.32
N THR A 168 -9.83 -2.19 10.68
CA THR A 168 -10.29 -1.18 9.72
C THR A 168 -9.66 -1.26 8.35
N ILE A 169 -8.74 -2.16 8.03
CA ILE A 169 -8.17 -2.24 6.69
C ILE A 169 -8.31 -3.65 6.10
N SER A 170 -8.40 -3.71 4.77
CA SER A 170 -8.17 -4.94 4.01
C SER A 170 -6.88 -5.62 4.48
N SER A 171 -6.86 -6.95 4.57
CA SER A 171 -5.73 -7.77 5.05
C SER A 171 -4.39 -7.33 4.45
N ALA A 172 -4.39 -6.96 3.17
CA ALA A 172 -3.22 -6.50 2.43
C ALA A 172 -2.51 -5.26 3.02
N CYS A 173 -3.19 -4.42 3.81
CA CYS A 173 -2.56 -3.30 4.50
C CYS A 173 -2.16 -3.66 5.91
N THR A 174 -2.97 -4.48 6.58
CA THR A 174 -2.67 -4.99 7.93
C THR A 174 -1.32 -5.70 7.93
N ASP A 175 -1.03 -6.55 6.94
CA ASP A 175 0.25 -7.24 6.82
C ASP A 175 1.43 -6.26 6.77
N ARG A 176 1.27 -5.11 6.11
CA ARG A 176 2.35 -4.11 5.92
C ARG A 176 2.68 -3.38 7.22
N PHE A 177 1.66 -2.97 7.98
CA PHE A 177 1.86 -2.32 9.28
C PHE A 177 2.30 -3.34 10.35
N CYS A 178 1.78 -4.55 10.30
CA CYS A 178 2.15 -5.63 11.21
C CYS A 178 3.63 -6.04 11.05
N LEU A 179 4.15 -6.12 9.82
CA LEU A 179 5.57 -6.42 9.60
C LEU A 179 6.50 -5.40 10.28
N HIS A 180 6.15 -4.11 10.25
CA HIS A 180 6.93 -3.09 10.93
C HIS A 180 6.74 -3.12 12.46
N ALA A 181 5.57 -3.53 12.96
CA ALA A 181 5.34 -3.71 14.40
C ALA A 181 6.22 -4.83 14.99
N LEU A 182 6.55 -5.86 14.21
CA LEU A 182 7.44 -6.96 14.64
C LEU A 182 8.89 -6.52 14.92
N ILE A 183 9.29 -5.33 14.50
CA ILE A 183 10.62 -4.78 14.80
C ILE A 183 10.63 -4.06 16.16
N LEU A 184 9.45 -3.75 16.73
CA LEU A 184 9.34 -3.04 18.00
C LEU A 184 9.47 -4.01 19.18
N ASP A 185 10.45 -3.75 20.04
CA ASP A 185 10.81 -4.62 21.17
C ASP A 185 9.64 -4.83 22.15
N GLY A 186 8.89 -3.79 22.49
CA GLY A 186 7.74 -3.91 23.37
C GLY A 186 6.58 -4.69 22.74
N PHE A 187 6.44 -4.67 21.41
CA PHE A 187 5.48 -5.53 20.71
C PHE A 187 5.89 -7.00 20.73
N VAL A 188 7.14 -7.29 20.40
CA VAL A 188 7.67 -8.67 20.44
C VAL A 188 7.63 -9.22 21.86
N SER A 189 7.98 -8.40 22.86
CA SER A 189 7.92 -8.76 24.28
C SER A 189 6.48 -9.05 24.72
N ALA A 190 5.51 -8.18 24.40
CA ALA A 190 4.10 -8.41 24.73
C ALA A 190 3.53 -9.64 24.00
N MET A 191 3.92 -9.86 22.74
CA MET A 191 3.56 -11.07 22.00
C MET A 191 4.16 -12.32 22.66
N ALA A 192 5.42 -12.28 23.10
CA ALA A 192 6.07 -13.42 23.75
C ALA A 192 5.35 -13.84 25.04
N GLU A 193 4.78 -12.90 25.80
CA GLU A 193 3.96 -13.22 26.98
C GLU A 193 2.64 -13.93 26.63
N GLU A 194 2.05 -13.60 25.47
CA GLU A 194 0.75 -14.13 25.03
C GLU A 194 0.85 -15.38 24.13
N LEU A 195 2.01 -15.61 23.52
CA LEU A 195 2.26 -16.76 22.65
C LEU A 195 2.36 -18.03 23.48
N LYS A 196 1.28 -18.81 23.49
CA LYS A 196 1.33 -20.20 23.95
C LYS A 196 2.09 -21.01 22.92
N GLU A 197 3.21 -21.60 23.35
CA GLU A 197 3.98 -22.52 22.52
C GLU A 197 3.05 -23.60 21.96
N LEU A 198 2.98 -23.69 20.63
CA LEU A 198 2.28 -24.78 19.98
C LEU A 198 3.01 -26.05 20.38
N ARG A 199 2.32 -26.98 21.06
CA ARG A 199 2.92 -28.27 21.39
C ARG A 199 3.39 -28.90 20.09
N PRO A 200 4.69 -29.17 19.91
CA PRO A 200 5.16 -29.85 18.72
C PRO A 200 4.46 -31.22 18.64
N PRO A 201 4.04 -31.66 17.43
CA PRO A 201 3.69 -33.07 17.25
C PRO A 201 4.90 -33.89 17.71
N ALA A 202 4.65 -34.92 18.52
CA ALA A 202 5.66 -35.64 19.29
C ALA A 202 6.82 -36.17 18.43
N HIS A 203 7.83 -35.35 18.19
CA HIS A 203 9.13 -35.66 17.59
C HIS A 203 10.17 -34.72 18.20
N ASP A 204 11.40 -35.23 18.28
CA ASP A 204 12.48 -34.71 19.10
C ASP A 204 12.74 -33.21 18.89
N ILE A 205 12.83 -32.49 20.02
CA ILE A 205 13.00 -31.04 20.11
C ILE A 205 14.31 -30.65 19.44
N GLN A 206 14.25 -29.99 18.28
CA GLN A 206 15.37 -29.22 17.74
C GLN A 206 15.23 -27.75 18.18
N ASP A 207 16.32 -27.17 18.68
CA ASP A 207 16.36 -25.77 19.07
C ASP A 207 15.95 -24.86 17.91
N THR A 208 15.03 -23.92 18.16
CA THR A 208 14.66 -22.89 17.19
C THR A 208 15.88 -22.13 16.72
N VAL A 209 15.96 -21.78 15.43
CA VAL A 209 17.08 -21.05 14.80
C VAL A 209 17.47 -19.79 15.59
N MET A 210 16.49 -19.12 16.20
CA MET A 210 16.70 -17.94 17.06
C MET A 210 17.54 -18.24 18.33
N LYS A 211 17.38 -19.42 18.94
CA LYS A 211 18.19 -19.87 20.09
C LYS A 211 19.57 -20.36 19.66
N ALA A 212 19.67 -20.92 18.45
CA ALA A 212 20.91 -21.45 17.92
C ALA A 212 21.88 -20.35 17.42
N ASN A 213 21.40 -19.15 17.08
CA ASN A 213 22.25 -18.07 16.56
C ASN A 213 21.84 -16.66 17.02
N PRO A 214 22.17 -16.28 18.27
CA PRO A 214 21.83 -14.98 18.83
C PRO A 214 22.58 -13.80 18.19
N VAL A 215 23.63 -14.04 17.39
CA VAL A 215 24.39 -12.99 16.70
C VAL A 215 23.69 -12.54 15.41
N ALA A 216 22.74 -13.33 14.89
CA ALA A 216 21.98 -13.02 13.68
C ALA A 216 20.68 -12.24 13.96
N HIS A 217 20.46 -11.77 15.19
CA HIS A 217 19.32 -10.92 15.50
C HIS A 217 19.45 -9.58 14.76
N PRO A 218 18.42 -9.13 14.02
CA PRO A 218 18.45 -7.83 13.37
C PRO A 218 18.52 -6.73 14.42
N THR A 219 19.63 -5.99 14.46
CA THR A 219 19.86 -4.90 15.43
C THR A 219 19.47 -3.53 14.88
N GLU A 220 19.22 -3.41 13.57
CA GLU A 220 18.90 -2.15 12.89
C GLU A 220 17.83 -2.34 11.80
N ILE A 221 17.05 -1.27 11.58
CA ILE A 221 16.04 -1.21 10.51
C ILE A 221 16.74 -0.90 9.18
N CYS A 222 16.96 -1.93 8.37
CA CYS A 222 17.40 -1.77 6.99
C CYS A 222 16.21 -1.81 6.03
N GLU A 223 16.23 -0.97 5.00
CA GLU A 223 15.33 -1.15 3.86
C GLU A 223 15.66 -2.48 3.20
N ILE A 224 14.65 -3.34 2.99
CA ILE A 224 14.83 -4.54 2.19
C ILE A 224 14.95 -4.07 0.74
N PRO A 225 16.12 -4.19 0.08
CA PRO A 225 16.21 -3.87 -1.33
C PRO A 225 15.21 -4.74 -2.08
N GLY A 226 14.51 -4.15 -3.06
CA GLY A 226 13.64 -4.91 -3.95
C GLY A 226 14.41 -6.09 -4.52
N VAL A 227 13.74 -7.24 -4.67
CA VAL A 227 14.36 -8.47 -5.18
C VAL A 227 14.86 -8.19 -6.61
N GLU A 228 16.09 -7.73 -6.74
CA GLU A 228 16.80 -7.80 -8.01
C GLU A 228 16.99 -9.28 -8.32
N GLY A 229 16.56 -9.66 -9.53
CA GLY A 229 16.42 -11.05 -9.95
C GLY A 229 17.59 -11.91 -9.52
N ILE A 230 17.27 -13.00 -8.81
CA ILE A 230 18.19 -14.07 -8.50
C ILE A 230 18.75 -14.55 -9.85
N ASN A 231 20.01 -14.21 -10.14
CA ASN A 231 20.71 -14.71 -11.31
C ASN A 231 20.81 -16.23 -11.15
N GLU A 232 20.12 -16.97 -12.03
CA GLU A 232 20.24 -18.41 -12.21
C GLU A 232 21.65 -18.77 -12.70
N LYS A 233 22.65 -18.71 -11.82
CA LYS A 233 23.94 -19.39 -12.01
C LYS A 233 24.51 -19.78 -10.66
N GLN A 234 23.96 -20.85 -10.10
CA GLN A 234 24.68 -21.86 -9.32
C GLN A 234 23.72 -23.02 -9.00
N ILE A 235 23.68 -23.98 -9.93
CA ILE A 235 23.50 -25.40 -9.60
C ILE A 235 24.88 -26.02 -9.78
#